data_AF-A0A3N9UU96-F1
#
_entry.id   AF-A0A3N9UU96-F1
#
_cell.length_a   1.000
_cell.length_b   1.000
_cell.length_c   1.000
_cell.angle_alpha   90.00
_cell.angle_beta   90.00
_cell.angle_gamma   90.00
#
_symmetry.space_group_name_H-M   'P 1'
#
loop_
_entity.id
_entity.type
_entity.pdbx_description
1 polymer ?
#
loop_
_entity_poly.entity_id
_entity_poly.type
_entity_poly.pdbx_seq_one_letter_code
_entity_poly.pdbx_strand_id
1 'polypeptide(L)' 'MAKEHLPLIELENKVFNLQAQMIDLGLVKGLSHPETVKCSQELDRVLNRLQNIKMR' A
#
# COMPACT_ATOMS: atom_id res chain seq x y z
N MET A 1 17.19 16.71 15.93
CA MET A 1 15.72 16.66 15.74
C MET A 1 15.47 15.89 14.45
N ALA A 2 15.05 14.62 14.50
CA ALA A 2 14.98 13.76 13.31
C ALA A 2 13.96 12.60 13.44
N LYS A 3 12.84 12.82 14.13
CA LYS A 3 11.85 11.75 14.40
C LYS A 3 10.52 11.89 13.65
N GLU A 4 10.29 12.99 12.92
CA GLU A 4 8.98 13.25 12.29
C GLU A 4 8.86 12.80 10.82
N HIS A 5 9.96 12.43 10.15
CA HIS A 5 9.93 12.02 8.72
C HIS A 5 9.96 10.50 8.47
N LEU A 6 10.37 9.68 9.45
CA LEU A 6 10.37 8.21 9.33
C LEU A 6 8.99 7.62 8.95
N PRO A 7 7.87 8.07 9.54
CA PRO A 7 6.56 7.44 9.32
C PRO A 7 6.05 7.55 7.87
N LEU A 8 6.39 8.64 7.18
CA LEU A 8 5.93 8.88 5.81
C LEU A 8 6.67 7.99 4.81
N ILE A 9 7.99 7.88 4.95
CA ILE A 9 8.83 7.03 4.10
C ILE A 9 8.44 5.56 4.25
N GLU A 10 8.15 5.11 5.48
CA GLU A 10 7.67 3.74 5.73
C GLU A 10 6.32 3.47 5.05
N LEU A 11 5.40 4.44 5.09
CA LEU A 11 4.11 4.35 4.41
C LEU A 11 4.27 4.29 2.88
N GLU A 12 5.12 5.14 2.31
CA GLU A 12 5.40 5.16 0.87
C GLU A 12 6.05 3.86 0.40
N ASN A 13 7.03 3.34 1.16
CA ASN A 13 7.62 2.03 0.89
C ASN A 13 6.58 0.91 0.97
N LYS A 14 5.66 0.98 1.95
CA LYS A 14 4.59 -0.01 2.07
C LYS A 14 3.62 0.05 0.90
N VAL A 15 3.26 1.24 0.41
CA VAL A 15 2.46 1.41 -0.82
C VAL A 15 3.16 0.76 -2.00
N PHE A 16 4.45 1.07 -2.21
CA PHE A 16 5.23 0.52 -3.32
C PHE A 16 5.26 -1.02 -3.30
N ASN A 17 5.55 -1.61 -2.13
CA ASN A 17 5.59 -3.06 -1.97
C ASN A 17 4.23 -3.72 -2.22
N LEU A 18 3.14 -3.13 -1.72
CA LEU A 18 1.79 -3.65 -1.94
C LEU A 18 1.35 -3.54 -3.40
N GLN A 19 1.74 -2.47 -4.11
CA GLN A 19 1.48 -2.33 -5.54
C GLN A 19 2.18 -3.44 -6.34
N ALA A 20 3.47 -3.66 -6.09
CA ALA A 20 4.22 -4.74 -6.73
C ALA A 20 3.58 -6.11 -6.47
N GLN A 21 3.24 -6.38 -5.19
CA GLN A 21 2.59 -7.63 -4.82
C GLN A 21 1.21 -7.80 -5.49
N MET A 22 0.40 -6.74 -5.58
CA MET A 22 -0.91 -6.81 -6.22
C MET A 22 -0.79 -7.07 -7.72
N ILE A 23 0.21 -6.49 -8.40
CA ILE A 23 0.50 -6.76 -9.81
C ILE A 23 0.87 -8.23 -9.99
N ASP A 24 1.80 -8.75 -9.19
CA ASP A 24 2.23 -10.15 -9.28
C ASP A 24 1.06 -11.10 -9.01
N LEU A 25 0.25 -10.84 -7.97
CA LEU A 25 -0.94 -11.64 -7.67
C LEU A 25 -1.99 -11.53 -8.78
N GLY A 26 -2.18 -10.34 -9.35
CA GLY A 26 -3.09 -10.12 -10.47
C GLY A 26 -2.68 -10.88 -11.73
N LEU A 27 -1.37 -10.97 -12.00
CA LEU A 27 -0.81 -11.72 -13.12
C LEU A 27 -0.86 -13.24 -12.90
N VAL A 28 -0.55 -13.70 -11.69
CA VAL A 28 -0.45 -15.15 -11.38
C VAL A 28 -1.81 -15.77 -11.07
N LYS A 29 -2.66 -15.07 -10.32
CA LYS A 29 -3.91 -15.60 -9.76
C LYS A 29 -5.17 -14.92 -10.31
N GLY A 30 -5.02 -13.77 -10.95
CA GLY A 30 -6.13 -12.94 -11.42
C GLY A 30 -6.58 -11.91 -10.38
N LEU A 31 -7.27 -10.87 -10.86
CA LEU A 31 -7.71 -9.73 -10.02
C LEU A 31 -8.84 -10.11 -9.04
N SER A 32 -9.68 -11.07 -9.40
CA SER A 32 -10.79 -11.55 -8.55
C SER A 32 -10.36 -12.60 -7.52
N HIS A 33 -9.09 -13.02 -7.53
CA HIS A 33 -8.61 -14.01 -6.57
C HIS A 33 -8.67 -13.42 -5.15
N PRO A 34 -9.12 -14.17 -4.12
CA PRO A 34 -9.27 -13.65 -2.76
C PRO A 34 -8.00 -13.01 -2.21
N GLU A 35 -6.82 -13.53 -2.55
CA GLU A 35 -5.54 -12.94 -2.16
C GLU A 35 -5.26 -11.60 -2.85
N THR A 36 -5.55 -11.46 -4.15
CA THR A 36 -5.38 -10.20 -4.88
C THR A 36 -6.34 -9.15 -4.35
N VAL A 37 -7.58 -9.53 -4.04
CA VAL A 37 -8.58 -8.66 -3.41
C VAL A 37 -8.15 -8.26 -1.99
N LYS A 38 -7.57 -9.16 -1.21
CA LYS A 38 -7.05 -8.83 0.12
C LYS A 38 -5.87 -7.85 0.02
N CYS A 39 -4.97 -8.06 -0.93
CA CYS A 39 -3.85 -7.17 -1.21
C CYS A 39 -4.34 -5.77 -1.61
N SER A 40 -5.34 -5.68 -2.49
CA SER A 40 -5.93 -4.39 -2.89
C SER A 40 -6.59 -3.65 -1.72
N GLN A 41 -7.31 -4.36 -0.85
CA GLN A 41 -7.89 -3.75 0.36
C GLN A 41 -6.83 -3.23 1.34
N GLU A 42 -5.70 -3.93 1.48
CA GLU A 42 -4.60 -3.44 2.31
C GLU A 42 -3.94 -2.21 1.70
N LEU A 43 -3.69 -2.23 0.38
CA LEU A 43 -3.17 -1.09 -0.37
C LEU A 43 -4.05 0.15 -0.19
N ASP A 44 -5.38 -0.01 -0.32
CA ASP A 44 -6.35 1.07 -0.13
C ASP A 44 -6.26 1.70 1.26
N ARG A 45 -6.13 0.88 2.31
CA ARG A 45 -5.99 1.38 3.69
C ARG A 45 -4.71 2.20 3.87
N VAL A 46 -3.60 1.74 3.30
CA VAL A 46 -2.31 2.41 3.39
C VAL A 46 -2.34 3.73 2.60
N LEU A 47 -2.92 3.74 1.40
CA LEU A 47 -3.10 4.94 0.59
C LEU A 47 -3.98 5.98 1.31
N ASN A 48 -5.11 5.57 1.88
CA ASN A 48 -5.96 6.46 2.67
C ASN A 48 -5.21 7.05 3.87
N ARG A 49 -4.38 6.26 4.56
CA ARG A 49 -3.55 6.76 5.67
C ARG A 49 -2.51 7.77 5.19
N LEU A 50 -1.83 7.47 4.09
CA LEU A 50 -0.85 8.37 3.47
C LEU A 50 -1.49 9.69 3.03
N GLN A 51 -2.65 9.62 2.39
CA GLN A 51 -3.41 10.78 1.94
C GLN A 51 -3.86 11.66 3.11
N ASN A 52 -4.35 11.06 4.20
CA ASN A 52 -4.71 11.81 5.42
C ASN A 52 -3.51 12.52 6.06
N ILE A 53 -2.32 11.93 6.00
CA ILE A 53 -1.09 12.57 6.50
C ILE A 53 -0.66 13.71 5.58
N LYS A 54 -0.74 13.54 4.25
CA LYS A 54 -0.36 14.57 3.27
C LYS A 54 -1.34 15.75 3.18
N MET A 55 -2.60 15.57 3.60
CA MET A 55 -3.62 16.62 3.64
C MET A 55 -3.72 17.37 4.98
N ARG A 56 -2.91 16.99 5.97
CA ARG A 56 -2.73 17.78 7.20
C ARG A 56 -1.58 18.76 7.04
#